data_AF-A0A397DYH4-F1
#
_entry.id   AF-A0A397DYH4-F1
#
_cell.length_a   1.000
_cell.length_b   1.000
_cell.length_c   1.000
_cell.angle_alpha   90.00
_cell.angle_beta   90.00
_cell.angle_gamma   90.00
#
_symmetry.space_group_name_H-M   'P 1'
#
loop_
_entity.id
_entity.type
_entity.pdbx_description
1 polymer ?
#
loop_
_entity_poly.entity_id
_entity_poly.type
_entity_poly.pdbx_seq_one_letter_code
_entity_poly.pdbx_strand_id
1 'polypeptide(L)'
;MMNLDALRSFLDATNVSEKECMKRLQEAHAWMTSPGHDKLQTTDVIDLYNASRKCAMHDTNKQVAYQIRSLACMLLKRLVGPSISESLDLLRCFARTGHVLRGASVSSHVIASPEVCFSEAIAIYRSMGLNHLSKTKSGVELEEICEDIWDAFEGHLSCITSVADMVQDIHDLRMFMPYLPQNATKFVKLIMNLAESHRLRDARDAEATLLGIALELIETLDNIKKKSSLRRTALVCLVDVYIDMEMLDRAETCWTLLMSPETPQGLQSGVKLHLKSRAFPRALSLVEQLQVSTIIGTFS
;
A
#
# COMPACT_ATOMS: atom_id res chain seq x y z
N MET A 1 29.62 -9.39 -23.56
CA MET A 1 28.30 -8.87 -24.00
C MET A 1 27.26 -9.47 -23.05
N MET A 2 26.33 -8.68 -22.54
CA MET A 2 25.32 -9.18 -21.60
C MET A 2 24.27 -10.02 -22.34
N ASN A 3 23.90 -11.17 -21.79
CA ASN A 3 22.84 -12.05 -22.25
C ASN A 3 22.29 -12.88 -21.08
N LEU A 4 21.28 -13.73 -21.30
CA LEU A 4 20.64 -14.51 -20.24
C LEU A 4 21.63 -15.45 -19.52
N ASP A 5 22.52 -16.12 -20.24
CA ASP A 5 23.51 -17.02 -19.64
C ASP A 5 24.51 -16.28 -18.76
N ALA A 6 24.98 -15.12 -19.21
CA ALA A 6 25.86 -14.25 -18.43
C ALA A 6 25.17 -13.78 -17.14
N LEU A 7 23.88 -13.46 -17.18
CA LEU A 7 23.10 -13.11 -15.99
C LEU A 7 22.94 -14.29 -15.04
N ARG A 8 22.69 -15.50 -15.55
CA ARG A 8 22.62 -16.72 -14.73
C ARG A 8 23.96 -17.03 -14.07
N SER A 9 25.06 -17.02 -14.84
CA SER A 9 26.40 -17.20 -14.27
C SER A 9 26.74 -16.14 -13.22
N PHE A 10 26.25 -14.91 -13.41
CA PHE A 10 26.45 -13.84 -12.44
C PHE A 10 25.67 -14.08 -11.13
N LEU A 11 24.47 -14.66 -11.17
CA LEU A 11 23.69 -15.01 -9.97
C LEU A 11 24.40 -16.05 -9.06
N ASP A 12 25.23 -16.91 -9.64
CA ASP A 12 25.98 -17.94 -8.92
C ASP A 12 27.41 -17.53 -8.55
N ALA A 13 27.84 -16.33 -8.96
CA ALA A 13 29.16 -15.82 -8.61
C ALA A 13 29.25 -15.52 -7.10
N THR A 14 30.39 -15.87 -6.50
CA THR A 14 30.70 -15.57 -5.09
C THR A 14 31.80 -14.51 -5.02
N ASN A 15 31.87 -13.78 -3.90
CA ASN A 15 32.89 -12.77 -3.63
C ASN A 15 32.98 -11.63 -4.67
N VAL A 16 31.86 -11.26 -5.29
CA VAL A 16 31.81 -10.11 -6.21
C VAL A 16 31.70 -8.82 -5.40
N SER A 17 32.58 -7.87 -5.68
CA SER A 17 32.55 -6.54 -5.06
C SER A 17 31.27 -5.77 -5.42
N GLU A 18 30.77 -4.93 -4.52
CA GLU A 18 29.60 -4.08 -4.74
C GLU A 18 29.73 -3.22 -6.02
N LYS A 19 30.93 -2.67 -6.28
CA LYS A 19 31.20 -1.87 -7.49
C LYS A 19 30.99 -2.67 -8.77
N GLU A 20 31.46 -3.92 -8.81
CA GLU A 20 31.26 -4.80 -9.96
C GLU A 20 29.79 -5.22 -10.07
N CYS A 21 29.12 -5.49 -8.94
CA CYS A 21 27.69 -5.77 -8.91
C CYS A 21 26.86 -4.65 -9.55
N MET A 22 27.11 -3.40 -9.15
CA MET A 22 26.41 -2.24 -9.69
C MET A 22 26.69 -2.04 -11.19
N LYS A 23 27.94 -2.22 -11.61
CA LYS A 23 28.30 -2.18 -13.04
C LYS A 23 27.53 -3.24 -13.84
N ARG A 24 27.45 -4.48 -13.34
CA ARG A 24 26.71 -5.57 -14.00
C ARG A 24 25.21 -5.30 -14.08
N LEU A 25 24.62 -4.72 -13.03
CA LEU A 25 23.22 -4.30 -13.06
C LEU A 25 22.97 -3.21 -14.10
N GLN A 26 23.89 -2.24 -14.24
CA GLN A 26 23.81 -1.19 -15.27
C GLN A 26 23.92 -1.78 -16.69
N GLU A 27 24.85 -2.70 -16.91
CA GLU A 27 24.99 -3.44 -18.17
C GLU A 27 23.71 -4.23 -18.50
N ALA A 28 23.11 -4.88 -17.50
CA ALA A 28 21.87 -5.63 -17.64
C ALA A 28 20.69 -4.72 -17.97
N HIS A 29 20.58 -3.57 -17.30
CA HIS A 29 19.54 -2.59 -17.58
C HIS A 29 19.67 -2.02 -19.00
N ALA A 30 20.87 -1.65 -19.44
CA ALA A 30 21.13 -1.17 -20.80
C ALA A 30 20.83 -2.25 -21.86
N TRP A 31 21.16 -3.50 -21.56
CA TRP A 31 20.82 -4.62 -22.42
C TRP A 31 19.30 -4.83 -22.54
N MET A 32 18.56 -4.72 -21.44
CA MET A 32 17.09 -4.83 -21.41
C MET A 32 16.40 -3.70 -22.19
N THR A 33 17.01 -2.53 -22.34
CA THR A 33 16.43 -1.41 -23.11
C THR A 33 16.86 -1.38 -24.57
N SER A 34 17.82 -2.23 -24.98
CA SER A 34 18.32 -2.31 -26.36
C SER A 34 17.36 -3.08 -27.28
N PRO A 35 17.22 -2.72 -28.58
CA PRO A 35 16.42 -3.50 -29.51
C PRO A 35 16.96 -4.95 -29.69
N GLY A 36 16.08 -5.91 -29.98
CA GLY A 36 16.47 -7.29 -30.34
C GLY A 36 16.04 -8.40 -29.36
N HIS A 37 15.13 -8.12 -28.43
CA HIS A 37 14.56 -9.14 -27.54
C HIS A 37 13.53 -10.07 -28.20
N ASP A 38 13.16 -9.82 -29.46
CA ASP A 38 12.17 -10.60 -30.23
C ASP A 38 12.58 -12.07 -30.44
N LYS A 39 13.82 -12.43 -30.10
CA LYS A 39 14.35 -13.80 -30.18
C LYS A 39 14.42 -14.52 -28.83
N LEU A 40 14.11 -13.85 -27.72
CA LEU A 40 14.13 -14.48 -26.39
C LEU A 40 13.01 -15.51 -26.29
N GLN A 41 13.34 -16.70 -25.82
CA GLN A 41 12.33 -17.71 -25.50
C GLN A 41 11.79 -17.44 -24.09
N THR A 42 10.47 -17.54 -23.93
CA THR A 42 9.79 -17.36 -22.64
C THR A 42 10.37 -18.30 -21.57
N THR A 43 10.69 -19.54 -21.94
CA THR A 43 11.30 -20.54 -21.05
C THR A 43 12.62 -20.04 -20.45
N ASP A 44 13.47 -19.41 -21.26
CA ASP A 44 14.78 -18.95 -20.79
C ASP A 44 14.66 -17.82 -19.77
N VAL A 45 13.66 -16.95 -19.93
CA VAL A 45 13.40 -15.86 -18.99
C VAL A 45 12.75 -16.36 -17.71
N ILE A 46 11.87 -17.37 -17.79
CA ILE A 46 11.31 -18.06 -16.62
C ILE A 46 12.44 -18.70 -15.80
N ASP A 47 13.38 -19.36 -16.47
CA ASP A 47 14.54 -19.96 -15.82
C ASP A 47 15.44 -18.91 -15.14
N LEU A 48 15.64 -17.73 -15.78
CA LEU A 48 16.36 -16.62 -15.14
C LEU A 48 15.60 -16.12 -13.89
N TYR A 49 14.28 -15.96 -13.97
CA TYR A 49 13.46 -15.58 -12.84
C TYR A 49 13.60 -16.60 -11.69
N ASN A 50 13.52 -17.89 -11.98
CA ASN A 50 13.64 -18.96 -11.00
C ASN A 50 15.06 -19.05 -10.41
N ALA A 51 16.11 -18.93 -11.22
CA ALA A 51 17.49 -18.88 -10.75
C ALA A 51 17.69 -17.73 -9.74
N SER A 52 17.13 -16.55 -10.02
CA SER A 52 17.21 -15.40 -9.11
C SER A 52 16.55 -15.62 -7.74
N ARG A 53 15.69 -16.65 -7.60
CA ARG A 53 15.02 -17.00 -6.34
C ARG A 53 15.89 -17.80 -5.39
N LYS A 54 16.85 -18.56 -5.92
CA LYS A 54 17.70 -19.47 -5.17
C LYS A 54 19.09 -19.46 -5.82
N CYS A 55 19.88 -18.45 -5.48
CA CYS A 55 21.21 -18.22 -6.03
C CYS A 55 22.19 -17.80 -4.94
N ALA A 56 23.48 -18.00 -5.18
CA ALA A 56 24.55 -17.66 -4.24
C ALA A 56 24.59 -16.16 -3.88
N MET A 57 24.10 -15.30 -4.77
CA MET A 57 23.97 -13.86 -4.49
C MET A 57 23.05 -13.53 -3.30
N HIS A 58 22.15 -14.40 -2.86
CA HIS A 58 21.37 -14.12 -1.63
C HIS A 58 22.24 -14.05 -0.37
N ASP A 59 23.37 -14.76 -0.36
CA ASP A 59 24.26 -14.82 0.80
C ASP A 59 25.26 -13.64 0.82
N THR A 60 25.54 -13.04 -0.34
CA THR A 60 26.60 -12.04 -0.49
C THR A 60 26.10 -10.67 -0.96
N ASN A 61 25.17 -10.62 -1.90
CA ASN A 61 24.66 -9.39 -2.52
C ASN A 61 23.17 -9.52 -2.89
N LYS A 62 22.31 -9.71 -1.87
CA LYS A 62 20.89 -10.04 -2.04
C LYS A 62 20.12 -9.09 -2.98
N GLN A 63 20.47 -7.80 -2.94
CA GLN A 63 19.92 -6.76 -3.81
C GLN A 63 20.10 -7.08 -5.30
N VAL A 64 21.26 -7.60 -5.69
CA VAL A 64 21.57 -7.95 -7.09
C VAL A 64 20.60 -9.02 -7.58
N ALA A 65 20.38 -10.06 -6.78
CA ALA A 65 19.44 -11.12 -7.10
C ALA A 65 18.02 -10.57 -7.30
N TYR A 66 17.59 -9.62 -6.46
CA TYR A 66 16.26 -9.00 -6.60
C TYR A 66 16.15 -8.07 -7.81
N GLN A 67 17.21 -7.33 -8.15
CA GLN A 67 17.22 -6.49 -9.34
C GLN A 67 17.22 -7.34 -10.62
N ILE A 68 17.96 -8.45 -10.67
CA ILE A 68 17.91 -9.41 -11.79
C ILE A 68 16.54 -10.07 -11.88
N ARG A 69 15.90 -10.40 -10.74
CA ARG A 69 14.51 -10.89 -10.72
C ARG A 69 13.55 -9.90 -11.37
N SER A 70 13.70 -8.62 -11.05
CA SER A 70 12.89 -7.54 -11.61
C SER A 70 13.07 -7.43 -13.12
N LEU A 71 14.31 -7.56 -13.60
CA LEU A 71 14.60 -7.61 -15.03
C LEU A 71 13.92 -8.80 -15.70
N ALA A 72 13.94 -9.98 -15.08
CA ALA A 72 13.26 -11.14 -15.61
C ALA A 72 11.74 -10.90 -15.70
N CYS A 73 11.10 -10.28 -14.70
CA CYS A 73 9.69 -9.88 -14.78
C CYS A 73 9.42 -8.90 -15.95
N MET A 74 10.26 -7.88 -16.12
CA MET A 74 10.14 -6.91 -17.20
C MET A 74 10.29 -7.55 -18.58
N LEU A 75 11.20 -8.51 -18.73
CA LEU A 75 11.34 -9.29 -19.95
C LEU A 75 10.14 -10.21 -20.18
N LEU A 76 9.65 -10.91 -19.15
CA LEU A 76 8.45 -11.76 -19.26
C LEU A 76 7.24 -10.97 -19.72
N LYS A 77 7.04 -9.75 -19.21
CA LYS A 77 5.95 -8.85 -19.65
C LYS A 77 5.92 -8.61 -21.15
N ARG A 78 7.08 -8.63 -21.82
CA ARG A 78 7.17 -8.43 -23.28
C ARG A 78 6.89 -9.70 -24.08
N LEU A 79 7.03 -10.86 -23.44
CA LEU A 79 6.96 -12.18 -24.10
C LEU A 79 5.65 -12.91 -23.83
N VAL A 80 5.02 -12.65 -22.69
CA VAL A 80 3.79 -13.30 -22.27
C VAL A 80 2.60 -12.82 -23.12
N GLY A 81 1.78 -13.78 -23.55
CA GLY A 81 0.57 -13.52 -24.33
C GLY A 81 -0.57 -12.91 -23.51
N PRO A 82 -1.68 -12.53 -24.16
CA PRO A 82 -2.79 -11.82 -23.52
C PRO A 82 -3.72 -12.74 -22.71
N SER A 83 -3.33 -13.98 -22.38
CA SER A 83 -4.21 -14.87 -21.64
C SER A 83 -4.34 -14.43 -20.18
N ILE A 84 -5.51 -14.67 -19.58
CA ILE A 84 -5.75 -14.34 -18.16
C ILE A 84 -4.78 -15.08 -17.25
N SER A 85 -4.54 -16.37 -17.51
CA SER A 85 -3.67 -17.19 -16.65
C SER A 85 -2.24 -16.65 -16.64
N GLU A 86 -1.67 -16.39 -17.81
CA GLU A 86 -0.31 -15.89 -17.89
C GLU A 86 -0.19 -14.47 -17.35
N SER A 87 -1.22 -13.64 -17.52
CA SER A 87 -1.30 -12.30 -16.93
C SER A 87 -1.33 -12.35 -15.40
N LEU A 88 -2.10 -13.28 -14.80
CA LEU A 88 -2.14 -13.47 -13.35
C LEU A 88 -0.80 -13.97 -12.81
N ASP A 89 -0.15 -14.91 -13.49
CA ASP A 89 1.17 -15.38 -13.08
C ASP A 89 2.22 -14.27 -13.16
N LEU A 90 2.17 -13.44 -14.20
CA LEU A 90 3.04 -12.27 -14.33
C LEU A 90 2.77 -11.22 -13.23
N LEU A 91 1.50 -10.95 -12.92
CA LEU A 91 1.09 -10.08 -11.81
C LEU A 91 1.69 -10.58 -10.49
N ARG A 92 1.54 -11.88 -10.19
CA ARG A 92 2.11 -12.50 -8.98
C ARG A 92 3.63 -12.39 -8.95
N CYS A 93 4.30 -12.56 -10.09
CA CYS A 93 5.75 -12.37 -10.18
C CYS A 93 6.17 -10.93 -9.85
N PHE A 94 5.47 -9.93 -10.38
CA PHE A 94 5.71 -8.52 -10.07
C PHE A 94 5.42 -8.19 -8.60
N ALA A 95 4.27 -8.60 -8.07
CA ALA A 95 3.88 -8.36 -6.69
C ALA A 95 4.89 -8.96 -5.70
N ARG A 96 5.24 -10.24 -5.87
CA ARG A 96 6.27 -10.92 -5.05
C ARG A 96 7.62 -10.23 -5.15
N THR A 97 8.00 -9.76 -6.34
CA THR A 97 9.26 -9.03 -6.55
C THR A 97 9.24 -7.68 -5.84
N GLY A 98 8.12 -6.96 -5.88
CA GLY A 98 7.90 -5.72 -5.12
C GLY A 98 8.07 -5.93 -3.62
N HIS A 99 7.46 -6.98 -3.05
CA HIS A 99 7.59 -7.27 -1.61
C HIS A 99 9.02 -7.57 -1.19
N VAL A 100 9.77 -8.38 -1.96
CA VAL A 100 11.17 -8.68 -1.60
C VAL A 100 12.07 -7.46 -1.73
N LEU A 101 11.85 -6.60 -2.72
CA LEU A 101 12.58 -5.34 -2.86
C LEU A 101 12.29 -4.39 -1.70
N ARG A 102 11.02 -4.27 -1.30
CA ARG A 102 10.60 -3.43 -0.17
C ARG A 102 11.25 -3.89 1.14
N GLY A 103 11.31 -5.20 1.38
CA GLY A 103 11.90 -5.76 2.59
C GLY A 103 13.43 -5.70 2.65
N ALA A 104 14.11 -5.40 1.54
CA ALA A 104 15.57 -5.46 1.45
C ALA A 104 16.30 -4.17 1.84
N SER A 105 15.59 -3.09 2.19
CA SER A 105 16.16 -1.77 2.56
C SER A 105 17.26 -1.31 1.59
N VAL A 106 16.98 -1.43 0.28
CA VAL A 106 17.93 -1.17 -0.79
C VAL A 106 18.12 0.34 -1.01
N SER A 107 19.37 0.79 -1.02
CA SER A 107 19.73 2.20 -1.23
C SER A 107 19.66 2.65 -2.70
N SER A 108 19.75 1.72 -3.66
CA SER A 108 19.72 2.04 -5.10
C SER A 108 18.98 0.99 -5.93
N HIS A 109 18.03 1.43 -6.73
CA HIS A 109 17.24 0.58 -7.61
C HIS A 109 17.66 0.84 -9.06
N VAL A 110 18.52 -0.03 -9.60
CA VAL A 110 19.08 0.14 -10.95
C VAL A 110 18.09 -0.28 -12.03
N ILE A 111 17.32 -1.32 -11.77
CA ILE A 111 16.38 -1.92 -12.73
C ILE A 111 14.94 -1.55 -12.36
N ALA A 112 14.53 -1.81 -11.12
CA ALA A 112 13.18 -1.49 -10.66
C ALA A 112 13.14 -1.23 -9.15
N SER A 113 12.32 -0.25 -8.76
CA SER A 113 11.93 -0.04 -7.36
C SER A 113 10.75 -0.93 -6.98
N PRO A 114 10.45 -1.10 -5.67
CA PRO A 114 9.22 -1.77 -5.23
C PRO A 114 7.97 -1.15 -5.85
N GLU A 115 7.92 0.19 -5.89
CA GLU A 115 6.83 0.97 -6.49
C GLU A 115 6.61 0.58 -7.95
N VAL A 116 7.67 0.55 -8.76
CA VAL A 116 7.59 0.17 -10.18
C VAL A 116 7.06 -1.26 -10.32
N CYS A 117 7.53 -2.21 -9.50
CA CYS A 117 7.02 -3.58 -9.55
C CYS A 117 5.53 -3.67 -9.20
N PHE A 118 5.07 -2.98 -8.15
CA PHE A 118 3.65 -3.01 -7.79
C PHE A 118 2.78 -2.25 -8.80
N SER A 119 3.24 -1.12 -9.32
CA SER A 119 2.60 -0.40 -10.43
C SER A 119 2.39 -1.32 -11.65
N GLU A 120 3.39 -2.14 -11.98
CA GLU A 120 3.28 -3.10 -13.08
C GLU A 120 2.26 -4.21 -12.80
N ALA A 121 2.24 -4.76 -11.58
CA ALA A 121 1.21 -5.71 -11.16
C ALA A 121 -0.21 -5.11 -11.26
N ILE A 122 -0.39 -3.87 -10.80
CA ILE A 122 -1.67 -3.14 -10.86
C ILE A 122 -2.06 -2.83 -12.30
N ALA A 123 -1.12 -2.46 -13.17
CA ALA A 123 -1.38 -2.22 -14.59
C ALA A 123 -1.88 -3.48 -15.30
N ILE A 124 -1.28 -4.64 -14.99
CA ILE A 124 -1.77 -5.93 -15.49
C ILE A 124 -3.19 -6.20 -14.98
N TYR A 125 -3.46 -6.01 -13.69
CA TYR A 125 -4.83 -6.12 -13.15
C TYR A 125 -5.81 -5.20 -13.88
N ARG A 126 -5.50 -3.91 -14.00
CA ARG A 126 -6.36 -2.91 -14.65
C ARG A 126 -6.64 -3.24 -16.13
N SER A 127 -5.71 -3.91 -16.81
CA SER A 127 -5.90 -4.40 -18.18
C SER A 127 -6.86 -5.58 -18.28
N MET A 128 -6.92 -6.45 -17.25
CA MET A 128 -7.85 -7.58 -17.20
C MET A 128 -9.23 -7.16 -16.71
N GLY A 129 -9.27 -6.39 -15.61
CA GLY A 129 -10.47 -5.93 -14.93
C GLY A 129 -11.18 -7.00 -14.10
N LEU A 130 -11.67 -6.61 -12.92
CA LEU A 130 -12.37 -7.52 -12.00
C LEU A 130 -13.63 -8.14 -12.63
N ASN A 131 -14.35 -7.40 -13.47
CA ASN A 131 -15.54 -7.88 -14.18
C ASN A 131 -15.25 -9.05 -15.13
N HIS A 132 -14.04 -9.12 -15.68
CA HIS A 132 -13.66 -10.22 -16.55
C HIS A 132 -13.24 -11.43 -15.70
N LEU A 133 -12.43 -11.18 -14.66
CA LEU A 133 -12.00 -12.21 -13.71
C LEU A 133 -13.19 -12.93 -13.06
N SER A 134 -14.20 -12.20 -12.60
CA SER A 134 -15.38 -12.78 -11.96
C SER A 134 -16.33 -13.54 -12.89
N LYS A 135 -16.18 -13.38 -14.21
CA LYS A 135 -16.90 -14.18 -15.22
C LYS A 135 -16.17 -15.48 -15.55
N THR A 136 -14.85 -15.48 -15.44
CA THR A 136 -14.00 -16.63 -15.81
C THR A 136 -13.68 -17.53 -14.62
N LYS A 137 -13.63 -16.97 -13.41
CA LYS A 137 -13.24 -17.63 -12.17
C LYS A 137 -14.32 -17.45 -11.12
N SER A 138 -14.50 -18.42 -10.22
CA SER A 138 -15.56 -18.35 -9.20
C SER A 138 -15.17 -19.09 -7.92
N GLY A 139 -15.88 -18.78 -6.83
CA GLY A 139 -15.64 -19.38 -5.52
C GLY A 139 -14.22 -19.11 -5.00
N VAL A 140 -13.60 -20.14 -4.43
CA VAL A 140 -12.28 -20.07 -3.79
C VAL A 140 -11.19 -19.60 -4.75
N GLU A 141 -11.23 -20.02 -6.01
CA GLU A 141 -10.21 -19.61 -6.98
C GLU A 141 -10.26 -18.10 -7.26
N LEU A 142 -11.46 -17.52 -7.33
CA LEU A 142 -11.60 -16.07 -7.48
C LEU A 142 -11.15 -15.33 -6.22
N GLU A 143 -11.43 -15.88 -5.04
CA GLU A 143 -11.00 -15.32 -3.76
C GLU A 143 -9.46 -15.25 -3.67
N GLU A 144 -8.77 -16.35 -3.98
CA GLU A 144 -7.29 -16.41 -4.02
C GLU A 144 -6.71 -15.39 -5.01
N ILE A 145 -7.31 -15.25 -6.19
CA ILE A 145 -6.90 -14.24 -7.17
C ILE A 145 -7.10 -12.82 -6.62
N CYS A 146 -8.22 -12.56 -5.94
CA CYS A 146 -8.47 -11.27 -5.32
C CYS A 146 -7.46 -10.99 -4.21
N GLU A 147 -7.04 -11.99 -3.42
CA GLU A 147 -6.00 -11.84 -2.40
C GLU A 147 -4.63 -11.49 -3.02
N ASP A 148 -4.23 -12.16 -4.11
CA ASP A 148 -2.98 -11.83 -4.81
C ASP A 148 -2.98 -10.37 -5.33
N ILE A 149 -4.12 -9.90 -5.85
CA ILE A 149 -4.26 -8.52 -6.35
C ILE A 149 -4.31 -7.54 -5.17
N TRP A 150 -5.00 -7.90 -4.09
CA TRP A 150 -5.05 -7.12 -2.85
C TRP A 150 -3.65 -6.84 -2.32
N ASP A 151 -2.82 -7.89 -2.23
CA ASP A 151 -1.45 -7.80 -1.73
C ASP A 151 -0.59 -6.86 -2.59
N ALA A 152 -0.81 -6.85 -3.91
CA ALA A 152 -0.13 -5.91 -4.81
C ALA A 152 -0.51 -4.45 -4.54
N PHE A 153 -1.80 -4.15 -4.36
CA PHE A 153 -2.28 -2.80 -4.03
C PHE A 153 -1.82 -2.35 -2.63
N GLU A 154 -1.89 -3.22 -1.63
CA GLU A 154 -1.38 -2.91 -0.28
C GLU A 154 0.13 -2.63 -0.31
N GLY A 155 0.86 -3.40 -1.11
CA GLY A 155 2.27 -3.16 -1.42
C GLY A 155 2.51 -1.79 -2.04
N HIS A 156 1.75 -1.43 -3.08
CA HIS A 156 1.88 -0.16 -3.79
C HIS A 156 1.56 1.05 -2.91
N LEU A 157 0.44 1.02 -2.19
CA LEU A 157 0.00 2.06 -1.25
C LEU A 157 1.06 2.38 -0.20
N SER A 158 1.85 1.38 0.20
CA SER A 158 2.93 1.55 1.16
C SER A 158 4.20 2.22 0.57
N CYS A 159 4.30 2.29 -0.76
CA CYS A 159 5.47 2.81 -1.47
C CYS A 159 5.23 4.20 -2.06
N ILE A 160 4.00 4.50 -2.49
CA ILE A 160 3.67 5.79 -3.08
C ILE A 160 3.50 6.90 -2.04
N THR A 161 3.56 8.14 -2.49
CA THR A 161 3.36 9.34 -1.65
C THR A 161 2.33 10.31 -2.22
N SER A 162 1.90 10.08 -3.46
CA SER A 162 0.87 10.85 -4.14
C SER A 162 -0.51 10.45 -3.63
N VAL A 163 -1.21 11.41 -3.03
CA VAL A 163 -2.58 11.18 -2.52
C VAL A 163 -3.53 10.82 -3.65
N ALA A 164 -3.39 11.43 -4.82
CA ALA A 164 -4.26 11.15 -5.96
C ALA A 164 -4.16 9.68 -6.40
N ASP A 165 -2.93 9.15 -6.47
CA ASP A 165 -2.69 7.76 -6.83
C ASP A 165 -3.18 6.81 -5.72
N MET A 166 -2.98 7.18 -4.45
CA MET A 166 -3.53 6.42 -3.32
C MET A 166 -5.05 6.34 -3.37
N VAL A 167 -5.74 7.45 -3.66
CA VAL A 167 -7.20 7.49 -3.75
C VAL A 167 -7.70 6.58 -4.87
N GLN A 168 -7.04 6.58 -6.02
CA GLN A 168 -7.40 5.69 -7.12
C GLN A 168 -7.22 4.21 -6.73
N ASP A 169 -6.10 3.87 -6.10
CA ASP A 169 -5.82 2.51 -5.64
C ASP A 169 -6.79 2.05 -4.54
N ILE A 170 -7.15 2.93 -3.61
CA ILE A 170 -8.15 2.66 -2.58
C ILE A 170 -9.52 2.43 -3.22
N HIS A 171 -9.89 3.21 -4.24
CA HIS A 171 -11.14 3.00 -4.97
C HIS A 171 -11.16 1.63 -5.66
N ASP A 172 -10.07 1.25 -6.32
CA ASP A 172 -9.94 -0.06 -6.95
C ASP A 172 -10.02 -1.19 -5.90
N LEU A 173 -9.33 -1.04 -4.76
CA LEU A 173 -9.37 -2.00 -3.64
C LEU A 173 -10.78 -2.19 -3.07
N ARG A 174 -11.58 -1.12 -3.00
CA ARG A 174 -12.97 -1.20 -2.52
C ARG A 174 -13.81 -2.17 -3.34
N MET A 175 -13.53 -2.30 -4.64
CA MET A 175 -14.28 -3.21 -5.53
C MET A 175 -14.11 -4.68 -5.16
N PHE A 176 -13.07 -5.05 -4.40
CA PHE A 176 -12.83 -6.41 -3.95
C PHE A 176 -13.59 -6.79 -2.68
N MET A 177 -14.21 -5.83 -1.97
CA MET A 177 -14.92 -6.09 -0.71
C MET A 177 -16.05 -7.13 -0.81
N PRO A 178 -16.81 -7.25 -1.92
CA PRO A 178 -17.77 -8.34 -2.08
C PRO A 178 -17.14 -9.73 -2.12
N TYR A 179 -15.86 -9.83 -2.52
CA TYR A 179 -15.12 -11.09 -2.64
C TYR A 179 -14.24 -11.36 -1.43
N LEU A 180 -13.79 -10.30 -0.73
CA LEU A 180 -12.92 -10.36 0.44
C LEU A 180 -13.51 -9.61 1.65
N PRO A 181 -14.75 -9.93 2.11
CA PRO A 181 -15.39 -9.22 3.21
C PRO A 181 -14.61 -9.34 4.53
N GLN A 182 -13.81 -10.39 4.71
CA GLN A 182 -12.91 -10.58 5.84
C GLN A 182 -11.86 -9.47 5.98
N ASN A 183 -11.51 -8.81 4.87
CA ASN A 183 -10.48 -7.78 4.83
C ASN A 183 -10.97 -6.38 5.18
N ALA A 184 -12.27 -6.15 5.39
CA ALA A 184 -12.82 -4.81 5.66
C ALA A 184 -12.12 -4.07 6.82
N THR A 185 -11.82 -4.78 7.92
CA THR A 185 -11.10 -4.18 9.05
C THR A 185 -9.63 -3.89 8.73
N LYS A 186 -8.97 -4.78 7.97
CA LYS A 186 -7.58 -4.60 7.51
C LYS A 186 -7.49 -3.38 6.59
N PHE A 187 -8.47 -3.21 5.71
CA PHE A 187 -8.53 -2.11 4.75
C PHE A 187 -8.63 -0.74 5.41
N VAL A 188 -9.56 -0.57 6.35
CA VAL A 188 -9.71 0.67 7.11
C VAL A 188 -8.41 1.02 7.85
N LYS A 189 -7.80 0.03 8.51
CA LYS A 189 -6.54 0.23 9.24
C LYS A 189 -5.38 0.63 8.32
N LEU A 190 -5.31 0.03 7.13
CA LEU A 190 -4.31 0.41 6.12
C LEU A 190 -4.42 1.91 5.81
N ILE A 191 -5.62 2.40 5.51
CA ILE A 191 -5.83 3.82 5.15
C ILE A 191 -5.55 4.75 6.33
N MET A 192 -5.97 4.37 7.55
CA MET A 192 -5.64 5.15 8.75
C MET A 192 -4.12 5.22 9.00
N ASN A 193 -3.38 4.15 8.74
CA ASN A 193 -1.91 4.14 8.86
C ASN A 193 -1.24 5.00 7.77
N LEU A 194 -1.82 5.05 6.57
CA LEU A 194 -1.36 5.97 5.51
C LEU A 194 -1.59 7.43 5.92
N ALA A 195 -2.77 7.75 6.47
CA ALA A 195 -3.07 9.07 6.99
C ALA A 195 -2.08 9.50 8.08
N GLU A 196 -1.78 8.61 9.02
CA GLU A 196 -0.76 8.81 10.05
C GLU A 196 0.62 9.08 9.46
N SER A 197 1.01 8.33 8.42
CA SER A 197 2.30 8.54 7.74
C SER A 197 2.38 9.92 7.07
N HIS A 198 1.27 10.44 6.56
CA HIS A 198 1.19 11.81 6.03
C HIS A 198 1.20 12.87 7.13
N ARG A 199 0.57 12.60 8.29
CA ARG A 199 0.67 13.46 9.48
C ARG A 199 2.12 13.67 9.90
N LEU A 200 2.90 12.59 9.98
CA LEU A 200 4.32 12.65 10.38
C LEU A 200 5.20 13.44 9.38
N ARG A 201 4.70 13.68 8.17
CA ARG A 201 5.37 14.47 7.12
C ARG A 201 4.79 15.88 6.98
N ASP A 202 3.91 16.28 7.90
CA ASP A 202 3.17 17.55 7.89
C ASP A 202 2.32 17.78 6.64
N ALA A 203 1.87 16.69 5.99
CA ALA A 203 0.98 16.72 4.84
C ALA A 203 -0.49 16.68 5.30
N ARG A 204 -0.98 17.77 5.90
CA ARG A 204 -2.30 17.81 6.57
C ARG A 204 -3.50 17.61 5.64
N ASP A 205 -3.46 18.15 4.42
CA ASP A 205 -4.51 17.91 3.42
C ASP A 205 -4.62 16.42 3.05
N ALA A 206 -3.48 15.74 2.94
CA ALA A 206 -3.40 14.31 2.65
C ALA A 206 -3.95 13.48 3.80
N GLU A 207 -3.53 13.80 5.03
CA GLU A 207 -4.04 13.19 6.27
C GLU A 207 -5.57 13.32 6.34
N ALA A 208 -6.12 14.52 6.16
CA ALA A 208 -7.55 14.77 6.23
C ALA A 208 -8.32 14.00 5.14
N THR A 209 -7.79 13.97 3.91
CA THR A 209 -8.39 13.22 2.79
C THR A 209 -8.48 11.72 3.10
N LEU A 210 -7.37 11.11 3.53
CA LEU A 210 -7.30 9.69 3.83
C LEU A 210 -8.17 9.32 5.04
N LEU A 211 -8.20 10.15 6.08
CA LEU A 211 -9.10 9.94 7.23
C LEU A 211 -10.59 10.04 6.83
N GLY A 212 -10.93 10.96 5.93
CA GLY A 212 -12.28 11.07 5.37
C GLY A 212 -12.71 9.80 4.64
N ILE A 213 -11.83 9.25 3.80
CA ILE A 213 -12.06 7.99 3.10
C ILE A 213 -12.16 6.82 4.09
N ALA A 214 -11.29 6.75 5.09
CA ALA A 214 -11.37 5.73 6.13
C ALA A 214 -12.72 5.79 6.86
N LEU A 215 -13.20 6.99 7.21
CA LEU A 215 -14.50 7.16 7.84
C LEU A 215 -15.65 6.72 6.92
N GLU A 216 -15.62 7.06 5.63
CA GLU A 216 -16.61 6.60 4.65
C GLU A 216 -16.65 5.06 4.58
N LEU A 217 -15.50 4.41 4.51
CA LEU A 217 -15.41 2.95 4.48
C LEU A 217 -15.89 2.32 5.80
N ILE A 218 -15.59 2.95 6.93
CA ILE A 218 -16.11 2.54 8.24
C ILE A 218 -17.64 2.52 8.23
N GLU A 219 -18.28 3.54 7.66
CA GLU A 219 -19.74 3.62 7.62
C GLU A 219 -20.35 2.66 6.59
N THR A 220 -19.74 2.50 5.43
CA THR A 220 -20.31 1.78 4.28
C THR A 220 -20.00 0.29 4.21
N LEU A 221 -18.89 -0.17 4.79
CA LEU A 221 -18.55 -1.59 4.77
C LEU A 221 -19.17 -2.35 5.94
N ASP A 222 -19.63 -3.55 5.63
CA ASP A 222 -20.05 -4.54 6.61
C ASP A 222 -18.82 -5.25 7.22
N ASN A 223 -19.05 -6.02 8.30
CA ASN A 223 -18.03 -6.89 8.92
C ASN A 223 -16.80 -6.17 9.50
N ILE A 224 -16.89 -4.87 9.77
CA ILE A 224 -15.82 -4.14 10.46
C ILE A 224 -15.81 -4.50 11.95
N LYS A 225 -14.76 -5.20 12.38
CA LYS A 225 -14.49 -5.47 13.79
C LYS A 225 -14.10 -4.17 14.49
N LYS A 226 -14.71 -3.91 15.65
CA LYS A 226 -14.49 -2.67 16.43
C LYS A 226 -14.85 -1.39 15.66
N LYS A 227 -15.87 -1.43 14.79
CA LYS A 227 -16.37 -0.29 13.99
C LYS A 227 -16.49 1.01 14.79
N SER A 228 -17.13 0.97 15.96
CA SER A 228 -17.31 2.14 16.83
C SER A 228 -15.99 2.74 17.34
N SER A 229 -15.01 1.90 17.65
CA SER A 229 -13.69 2.33 18.08
C SER A 229 -12.90 2.97 16.93
N LEU A 230 -12.90 2.35 15.74
CA LEU A 230 -12.23 2.88 14.55
C LEU A 230 -12.85 4.21 14.11
N ARG A 231 -14.19 4.29 14.11
CA ARG A 231 -14.95 5.52 13.85
C ARG A 231 -14.53 6.64 14.79
N ARG A 232 -14.47 6.34 16.09
CA ARG A 232 -14.06 7.31 17.12
C ARG A 232 -12.63 7.81 16.87
N THR A 233 -11.70 6.91 16.62
CA THR A 233 -10.30 7.28 16.33
C THR A 233 -10.20 8.16 15.07
N ALA A 234 -10.86 7.78 13.97
CA ALA A 234 -10.86 8.57 12.75
C ALA A 234 -11.46 9.98 12.97
N LEU A 235 -12.57 10.08 13.72
CA LEU A 235 -13.20 11.37 14.04
C LEU A 235 -12.32 12.25 14.94
N VAL A 236 -11.66 11.69 15.96
CA VAL A 236 -10.70 12.45 16.78
C VAL A 236 -9.58 13.03 15.92
N CYS A 237 -8.97 12.20 15.05
CA CYS A 237 -7.92 12.65 14.15
C CYS A 237 -8.42 13.72 13.16
N LEU A 238 -9.64 13.58 12.63
CA LEU A 238 -10.26 14.58 11.76
C LEU A 238 -10.49 15.91 12.46
N VAL A 239 -10.96 15.89 13.72
CA VAL A 239 -11.11 17.13 14.50
C VAL A 239 -9.77 17.81 14.69
N ASP A 240 -8.74 17.06 15.11
CA ASP A 240 -7.40 17.61 15.35
C ASP A 240 -6.80 18.21 14.05
N VAL A 241 -6.84 17.49 12.91
CA VAL A 241 -6.28 18.00 11.65
C VAL A 241 -7.04 19.22 11.12
N TYR A 242 -8.38 19.26 11.25
CA TYR A 242 -9.15 20.43 10.83
C TYR A 242 -8.94 21.64 11.74
N ILE A 243 -8.70 21.44 13.04
CA ILE A 243 -8.28 22.51 13.96
C ILE A 243 -6.93 23.10 13.50
N ASP A 244 -5.97 22.23 13.17
CA ASP A 244 -4.63 22.64 12.75
C ASP A 244 -4.66 23.39 11.41
N MET A 245 -5.53 22.99 10.49
CA MET A 245 -5.79 23.66 9.22
C MET A 245 -6.73 24.87 9.32
N GLU A 246 -7.15 25.25 10.53
CA GLU A 246 -8.09 26.36 10.81
C GLU A 246 -9.48 26.21 10.13
N MET A 247 -9.86 24.99 9.77
CA MET A 247 -11.16 24.64 9.21
C MET A 247 -12.18 24.35 10.31
N LEU A 248 -12.44 25.34 11.16
CA LEU A 248 -13.19 25.18 12.41
C LEU A 248 -14.62 24.64 12.22
N ASP A 249 -15.31 25.00 11.13
CA ASP A 249 -16.67 24.49 10.84
C ASP A 249 -16.68 22.98 10.55
N ARG A 250 -15.64 22.49 9.86
CA ARG A 250 -15.46 21.05 9.60
C ARG A 250 -15.08 20.31 10.86
N ALA A 251 -14.22 20.90 11.69
CA ALA A 251 -13.87 20.35 12.99
C ALA A 251 -15.10 20.22 13.91
N GLU A 252 -15.97 21.25 13.96
CA GLU A 252 -17.22 21.22 14.74
C GLU A 252 -18.17 20.12 14.25
N THR A 253 -18.28 19.92 12.93
CA THR A 253 -19.09 18.86 12.34
C THR A 253 -18.58 17.48 12.77
N CYS A 254 -17.27 17.23 12.66
CA CYS A 254 -16.66 15.97 13.11
C CYS A 254 -16.80 15.76 14.62
N TRP A 255 -16.62 16.82 15.41
CA TRP A 255 -16.76 16.78 16.86
C TRP A 255 -18.19 16.44 17.29
N THR A 256 -19.20 17.02 16.64
CA THR A 256 -20.61 16.71 16.91
C THR A 256 -20.91 15.22 16.68
N LEU A 257 -20.36 14.63 15.61
CA LEU A 257 -20.48 13.19 15.34
C LEU A 257 -19.73 12.33 16.35
N LEU A 258 -18.61 12.81 16.87
CA LEU A 258 -17.78 12.16 17.88
C LEU A 258 -18.44 12.15 19.27
N MET A 259 -19.19 13.21 19.57
CA MET A 259 -19.93 13.39 20.83
C MET A 259 -21.21 12.55 20.93
N SER A 260 -21.53 11.75 19.92
CA SER A 260 -22.69 10.85 19.93
C SER A 260 -22.26 9.38 19.86
N PRO A 261 -22.28 8.63 20.98
CA PRO A 261 -22.55 9.08 22.35
C PRO A 261 -21.38 9.87 22.95
N GLU A 262 -21.64 10.57 24.06
CA GLU A 262 -20.62 11.34 24.78
C GLU A 262 -19.48 10.43 25.26
N THR A 263 -18.24 10.84 25.01
CA THR A 263 -17.05 10.09 25.42
C THR A 263 -15.96 11.03 25.91
N PRO A 264 -15.04 10.59 26.79
CA PRO A 264 -13.93 11.41 27.24
C PRO A 264 -13.07 11.96 26.09
N GLN A 265 -12.85 11.17 25.03
CA GLN A 265 -12.13 11.64 23.84
C GLN A 265 -12.90 12.74 23.08
N GLY A 266 -14.23 12.63 23.02
CA GLY A 266 -15.09 13.65 22.43
C GLY A 266 -15.04 14.97 23.19
N LEU A 267 -15.14 14.90 24.52
CA LEU A 267 -15.03 16.08 25.37
C LEU A 267 -13.64 16.73 25.24
N GLN A 268 -12.55 15.95 25.28
CA GLN A 268 -11.18 16.45 25.10
C GLN A 268 -11.01 17.16 23.75
N SER A 269 -11.52 16.57 22.68
CA SER A 269 -11.46 17.15 21.33
C SER A 269 -12.27 18.46 21.24
N GLY A 270 -13.44 18.50 21.90
CA GLY A 270 -14.27 19.70 21.98
C GLY A 270 -13.63 20.86 22.76
N VAL A 271 -12.90 20.55 23.84
CA VAL A 271 -12.13 21.57 24.57
C VAL A 271 -11.09 22.20 23.64
N LYS A 272 -10.29 21.39 22.92
CA LYS A 272 -9.31 21.91 21.95
C LYS A 272 -9.96 22.80 20.89
N LEU A 273 -11.06 22.34 20.30
CA LEU A 273 -11.81 23.08 19.29
C LEU A 273 -12.34 24.42 19.80
N HIS A 274 -12.98 24.43 20.95
CA HIS A 274 -13.58 25.63 21.53
C HIS A 274 -12.53 26.62 22.07
N LEU A 275 -11.37 26.13 22.50
CA LEU A 275 -10.23 27.00 22.79
C LEU A 275 -9.69 27.67 21.51
N LYS A 276 -9.49 26.90 20.43
CA LYS A 276 -9.00 27.44 19.15
C LYS A 276 -9.98 28.46 18.54
N SER A 277 -11.28 28.19 18.62
CA SER A 277 -12.34 29.12 18.18
C SER A 277 -12.64 30.27 19.14
N ARG A 278 -11.91 30.36 20.27
CA ARG A 278 -12.08 31.38 21.33
C ARG A 278 -13.47 31.37 21.98
N ALA A 279 -14.19 30.26 21.91
CA ALA A 279 -15.46 30.02 22.60
C ALA A 279 -15.23 29.54 24.05
N PHE A 280 -14.54 30.36 24.85
CA PHE A 280 -14.10 30.00 26.22
C PHE A 280 -15.21 29.48 27.14
N PRO A 281 -16.44 30.05 27.15
CA PRO A 281 -17.51 29.53 28.00
C PRO A 281 -17.88 28.07 27.67
N ARG A 282 -17.88 27.71 26.38
CA ARG A 282 -18.14 26.33 25.95
C ARG A 282 -16.99 25.42 26.32
N ALA A 283 -15.74 25.87 26.12
CA ALA A 283 -14.57 25.10 26.51
C ALA A 283 -14.56 24.80 28.02
N LEU A 284 -14.88 25.78 28.87
CA LEU A 284 -14.97 25.59 30.32
C LEU A 284 -16.02 24.55 30.70
N SER A 285 -17.22 24.63 30.12
CA SER A 285 -18.28 23.65 30.39
C SER A 285 -17.87 22.21 30.05
N LEU A 286 -17.15 22.01 28.95
CA LEU A 286 -16.63 20.68 28.57
C LEU A 286 -15.52 20.20 29.52
N VAL A 287 -14.67 21.09 30.04
CA VAL A 287 -13.65 20.75 31.05
C VAL A 287 -14.31 20.29 32.36
N GLU A 288 -15.36 20.99 32.80
CA GLU A 288 -16.12 20.60 33.99
C GLU A 288 -16.75 19.21 33.83
N GLN A 289 -17.34 18.92 32.68
CA GLN A 289 -17.88 17.59 32.36
C GLN A 289 -16.80 16.50 32.42
N LEU A 290 -15.62 16.75 31.82
CA LEU A 290 -14.47 15.83 31.86
C LEU A 290 -14.02 15.49 33.28
N GLN A 291 -13.95 16.50 34.17
CA GLN A 291 -13.55 16.30 35.56
C GLN A 291 -14.55 15.39 36.30
N VAL A 292 -15.85 15.61 36.09
CA VAL A 292 -16.90 14.78 36.68
C VAL A 292 -16.83 13.33 36.17
N SER A 293 -16.64 13.12 34.87
CA SER A 293 -16.50 11.78 34.30
C SER A 293 -15.28 11.02 34.83
N THR A 294 -14.18 11.73 35.09
CA THR A 294 -12.93 11.14 35.60
C THR A 294 -13.06 10.71 37.07
N ILE A 295 -13.77 11.52 37.88
CA ILE A 295 -14.02 11.21 39.30
C ILE A 295 -14.92 9.98 39.44
N ILE A 296 -15.99 9.87 38.63
CA ILE A 296 -16.93 8.75 38.74
C ILE A 296 -16.27 7.42 38.34
N GLY A 297 -15.39 7.42 37.32
CA GLY A 297 -14.67 6.23 36.86
C GLY A 297 -13.65 5.66 37.86
N THR A 298 -13.25 6.43 38.89
CA THR A 298 -12.38 5.95 39.98
C THR A 298 -13.14 5.30 41.14
N PHE A 299 -14.47 5.35 41.16
CA PHE A 299 -15.33 4.80 42.23
C PHE A 299 -16.16 3.58 41.78
N SER A 300 -15.85 2.99 40.63
CA SER A 300 -16.47 1.78 40.05
C SER A 300 -15.43 0.74 39.72
#